data_AF-A0A355KWP6-F1
#
_entry.id   AF-A0A355KWP6-F1
#
_cell.length_a   1.000
_cell.length_b   1.000
_cell.length_c   1.000
_cell.angle_alpha   90.00
_cell.angle_beta   90.00
_cell.angle_gamma   90.00
#
_symmetry.space_group_name_H-M   'P 1'
#
loop_
_entity.id
_entity.type
_entity.pdbx_description
1 polymer ?
#
loop_
_entity_poly.entity_id
_entity_poly.type
_entity_poly.pdbx_seq_one_letter_code
_entity_poly.pdbx_strand_id
1 'polypeptide(L)'
;MQKTNIKTKLLTVLLTLCMVLSPMSVSVFAVNLSVKNDSELEAAFENADCTEIKLSENIETVWELDVDRTVTLDLNGYTLSCSSTDEDIIRVRSNGNLTVKDSGIGGKIDGQNKNCGIEVKGGTLTLESGSIVNCTDADGDGGAVDVANTGVTETPIKYGKFIMNGGAIMGCKAGDDGGAVDIGSGCTFVINGGTISNCRADDDGGAVFIKQGGAFELNDGIIQNCSAGANGGAVNIYQDGHFSMTGGTIKSCKVDLGGLGMAVYGSNDKAVVTMIGGTFEDCGAFPYSFDEFTVTFDSDGGSTVPEQKLRNTSAVKPADPKKSGYNFVGWYLGEEEYTFTANVVKNITLKAHWKTVATPITIATAAIGNAKFNYQPGDVPQATAWVSEVDADKYEIAYECWQQFENNEPVAAWYSDNGSHGSLPTIAKFESGKNMYIPLC
;
A
#
# COMPACT_ATOMS: atom_id res chain seq x y z
N MET A 1 33.87 27.09 -58.27
CA MET A 1 32.77 28.07 -58.30
C MET A 1 31.88 27.84 -57.10
N GLN A 2 32.15 28.58 -56.02
CA GLN A 2 31.27 28.71 -54.85
C GLN A 2 30.23 29.80 -55.16
N LYS A 3 28.99 29.60 -54.71
CA LYS A 3 28.06 30.72 -54.47
C LYS A 3 27.48 30.59 -53.06
N THR A 4 27.82 31.59 -52.27
CA THR A 4 27.37 31.85 -50.90
C THR A 4 26.33 32.97 -50.92
N ASN A 5 25.51 33.02 -49.85
CA ASN A 5 24.68 34.13 -49.35
C ASN A 5 23.34 34.39 -50.08
N ILE A 6 22.22 34.74 -49.41
CA ILE A 6 22.06 35.72 -48.32
C ILE A 6 20.89 35.34 -47.37
N LYS A 7 21.11 35.48 -46.06
CA LYS A 7 20.08 35.59 -45.01
C LYS A 7 19.39 36.96 -45.05
N THR A 8 18.09 37.03 -44.83
CA THR A 8 17.47 38.24 -44.24
C THR A 8 16.38 37.83 -43.24
N LYS A 9 16.61 38.22 -41.98
CA LYS A 9 15.66 38.16 -40.87
C LYS A 9 14.62 39.26 -41.04
N LEU A 10 13.35 39.00 -40.72
CA LEU A 10 12.46 40.03 -40.17
C LEU A 10 11.68 39.46 -38.98
N LEU A 11 11.73 40.18 -37.87
CA LEU A 11 11.18 39.84 -36.56
C LEU A 11 9.77 40.47 -36.42
N THR A 12 8.80 39.62 -36.08
CA THR A 12 7.65 39.77 -35.17
C THR A 12 6.93 41.13 -35.00
N VAL A 13 5.59 41.13 -35.19
CA VAL A 13 4.62 41.76 -34.26
C VAL A 13 3.40 40.84 -34.10
N LEU A 14 3.08 40.56 -32.84
CA LEU A 14 2.01 39.73 -32.29
C LEU A 14 0.68 40.52 -32.29
N LEU A 15 -0.46 39.91 -32.66
CA LEU A 15 -1.75 40.26 -32.05
C LEU A 15 -2.72 39.08 -32.07
N THR A 16 -3.05 38.67 -30.86
CA THR A 16 -4.00 37.66 -30.38
C THR A 16 -5.41 37.79 -30.96
N LEU A 17 -5.95 36.67 -31.45
CA LEU A 17 -7.39 36.40 -31.43
C LEU A 17 -7.64 34.95 -31.01
N CYS A 18 -7.76 34.74 -29.69
CA CYS A 18 -8.42 33.58 -29.12
C CYS A 18 -9.92 33.75 -29.29
N MET A 19 -10.56 32.99 -30.18
CA MET A 19 -11.96 32.60 -30.05
C MET A 19 -12.14 31.16 -30.56
N VAL A 20 -12.15 30.25 -29.59
CA VAL A 20 -12.92 28.99 -29.56
C VAL A 20 -12.70 28.01 -30.71
N LEU A 21 -11.51 27.39 -30.75
CA LEU A 21 -11.47 25.97 -31.10
C LEU A 21 -11.80 25.21 -29.81
N SER A 22 -13.04 24.74 -29.71
CA SER A 22 -13.38 23.63 -28.83
C SER A 22 -12.32 22.55 -29.03
N PRO A 23 -11.65 22.03 -27.99
CA PRO A 23 -11.01 20.74 -28.13
C PRO A 23 -12.17 19.77 -28.40
N MET A 24 -12.39 19.41 -29.67
CA MET A 24 -13.06 18.15 -29.92
C MET A 24 -12.16 17.13 -29.23
N SER A 25 -12.66 16.61 -28.11
CA SER A 25 -12.15 15.40 -27.52
C SER A 25 -12.13 14.37 -28.63
N VAL A 26 -10.96 14.13 -29.22
CA VAL A 26 -10.74 12.92 -29.98
C VAL A 26 -10.83 11.84 -28.92
N SER A 27 -12.00 11.22 -28.78
CA SER A 27 -12.06 9.94 -28.08
C SER A 27 -11.26 9.01 -28.98
N VAL A 28 -10.00 8.79 -28.63
CA VAL A 28 -9.23 7.68 -29.17
C VAL A 28 -10.04 6.45 -28.76
N PHE A 29 -10.80 5.89 -29.70
CA PHE A 29 -11.45 4.62 -29.47
C PHE A 29 -10.32 3.60 -29.40
N ALA A 30 -10.01 3.13 -28.20
CA ALA A 30 -9.17 1.98 -27.97
C ALA A 30 -9.55 0.87 -28.97
N VAL A 31 -8.61 0.50 -29.84
CA VAL A 31 -8.83 -0.59 -30.79
C VAL A 31 -8.46 -1.89 -30.09
N ASN A 32 -9.41 -2.81 -29.98
CA ASN A 32 -9.13 -4.19 -29.57
C ASN A 32 -8.91 -5.00 -30.85
N LEU A 33 -7.76 -5.66 -30.97
CA LEU A 33 -7.42 -6.45 -32.15
C LEU A 33 -7.45 -7.94 -31.83
N SER A 34 -8.11 -8.72 -32.69
CA SER A 34 -8.03 -10.17 -32.68
C SER A 34 -6.97 -10.61 -33.68
N VAL A 35 -6.01 -11.43 -33.26
CA VAL A 35 -4.88 -11.86 -34.08
C VAL A 35 -4.77 -13.38 -34.12
N LYS A 36 -4.30 -13.96 -35.23
CA LYS A 36 -4.19 -15.42 -35.41
C LYS A 36 -2.84 -15.90 -35.95
N ASN A 37 -1.91 -15.00 -36.23
CA ASN A 37 -0.59 -15.33 -36.75
C ASN A 37 0.44 -14.28 -36.28
N ASP A 38 1.71 -14.61 -36.47
CA ASP A 38 2.87 -13.79 -36.10
C ASP A 38 2.83 -12.39 -36.71
N SER A 39 2.50 -12.27 -38.00
CA SER A 39 2.46 -10.98 -38.71
C SER A 39 1.36 -10.06 -38.17
N GLU A 40 0.18 -10.61 -37.86
CA GLU A 40 -0.91 -9.85 -37.24
C GLU A 40 -0.57 -9.45 -35.80
N LEU A 41 0.13 -10.31 -35.07
CA LEU A 41 0.59 -10.03 -33.70
C LEU A 41 1.61 -8.87 -33.69
N GLU A 42 2.61 -8.91 -34.57
CA GLU A 42 3.61 -7.84 -34.76
C GLU A 42 2.93 -6.50 -35.04
N ALA A 43 2.07 -6.46 -36.06
CA ALA A 43 1.35 -5.24 -36.44
C ALA A 43 0.46 -4.71 -35.31
N ALA A 44 -0.10 -5.59 -34.47
CA ALA A 44 -0.92 -5.18 -33.34
C ALA A 44 -0.08 -4.56 -32.20
N PHE A 45 1.14 -5.06 -31.96
CA PHE A 45 2.06 -4.44 -31.00
C PHE A 45 2.59 -3.08 -31.48
N GLU A 46 2.88 -2.93 -32.78
CA GLU A 46 3.29 -1.66 -33.39
C GLU A 46 2.16 -0.61 -33.43
N ASN A 47 0.90 -1.03 -33.41
CA ASN A 47 -0.23 -0.12 -33.41
C ASN A 47 -0.39 0.60 -32.06
N ALA A 48 0.02 1.87 -32.01
CA ALA A 48 -0.04 2.71 -30.81
C ALA A 48 -1.47 2.95 -30.27
N ASP A 49 -2.50 2.81 -31.11
CA ASP A 49 -3.91 2.97 -30.71
C ASP A 49 -4.54 1.67 -30.19
N CYS A 50 -3.83 0.54 -30.32
CA CYS A 50 -4.30 -0.77 -29.86
C CYS A 50 -4.03 -0.96 -28.37
N THR A 51 -5.07 -1.05 -27.53
CA THR A 51 -4.88 -1.23 -26.07
C THR A 51 -4.97 -2.68 -25.63
N GLU A 52 -5.65 -3.53 -26.41
CA GLU A 52 -5.81 -4.96 -26.12
C GLU A 52 -5.63 -5.78 -27.39
N ILE A 53 -4.73 -6.75 -27.31
CA ILE A 53 -4.44 -7.74 -28.33
C ILE A 53 -4.97 -9.07 -27.84
N LYS A 54 -5.86 -9.69 -28.60
CA LYS A 54 -6.54 -10.92 -28.24
C LYS A 54 -6.17 -12.03 -29.22
N LEU A 55 -5.67 -13.15 -28.70
CA LEU A 55 -5.36 -14.30 -29.54
C LEU A 55 -6.64 -15.00 -29.99
N SER A 56 -6.64 -15.47 -31.23
CA SER A 56 -7.73 -16.27 -31.81
C SER A 56 -7.28 -17.62 -32.36
N GLU A 57 -5.97 -17.86 -32.40
CA GLU A 57 -5.32 -19.14 -32.68
C GLU A 57 -4.01 -19.21 -31.87
N ASN A 58 -3.37 -20.39 -31.83
CA ASN A 58 -2.02 -20.50 -31.28
C ASN A 58 -1.03 -19.80 -32.21
N ILE A 59 -0.11 -19.02 -31.64
CA ILE A 59 0.89 -18.27 -32.41
C ILE A 59 2.28 -18.68 -31.96
N GLU A 60 3.12 -19.05 -32.91
CA GLU A 60 4.55 -19.28 -32.72
C GLU A 60 5.32 -18.20 -33.49
N THR A 61 6.11 -17.39 -32.80
CA THR A 61 6.95 -16.35 -33.41
C THR A 61 8.35 -16.87 -33.71
N VAL A 62 9.13 -16.07 -34.45
CA VAL A 62 10.56 -16.31 -34.72
C VAL A 62 11.42 -15.14 -34.21
N TRP A 63 10.83 -14.29 -33.37
CA TRP A 63 11.38 -13.02 -32.90
C TRP A 63 10.82 -12.70 -31.51
N GLU A 64 11.58 -11.91 -30.77
CA GLU A 64 11.22 -11.40 -29.44
C GLU A 64 10.21 -10.25 -29.54
N LEU A 65 9.12 -10.33 -28.80
CA LEU A 65 8.10 -9.27 -28.77
C LEU A 65 8.53 -8.10 -27.90
N ASP A 66 8.79 -6.95 -28.53
CA ASP A 66 9.20 -5.73 -27.84
C ASP A 66 7.99 -4.88 -27.42
N VAL A 67 7.86 -4.63 -26.11
CA VAL A 67 6.76 -3.85 -25.51
C VAL A 67 7.31 -2.58 -24.87
N ASP A 68 7.15 -1.45 -25.56
CA ASP A 68 7.55 -0.10 -25.08
C ASP A 68 6.36 0.83 -24.82
N ARG A 69 5.17 0.25 -24.62
CA ARG A 69 3.93 0.99 -24.33
C ARG A 69 3.03 0.22 -23.37
N THR A 70 1.93 0.86 -22.97
CA THR A 70 0.86 0.15 -22.23
C THR A 70 0.01 -0.68 -23.18
N VAL A 71 -0.13 -1.97 -22.92
CA VAL A 71 -0.93 -2.91 -23.72
C VAL A 71 -1.36 -4.12 -22.90
N THR A 72 -2.53 -4.67 -23.22
CA THR A 72 -2.99 -5.96 -22.69
C THR A 72 -2.86 -7.04 -23.75
N LEU A 73 -2.23 -8.17 -23.41
CA LEU A 73 -2.27 -9.42 -24.17
C LEU A 73 -3.28 -10.37 -23.52
N ASP A 74 -4.39 -10.62 -24.20
CA ASP A 74 -5.39 -11.63 -23.85
C ASP A 74 -5.11 -12.93 -24.60
N LEU A 75 -4.58 -13.92 -23.89
CA LEU A 75 -4.24 -15.24 -24.43
C LEU A 75 -5.48 -16.00 -24.91
N ASN A 76 -6.67 -15.72 -24.35
CA ASN A 76 -7.96 -16.25 -24.81
C ASN A 76 -7.99 -17.78 -25.05
N GLY A 77 -7.33 -18.55 -24.19
CA GLY A 77 -7.23 -20.01 -24.28
C GLY A 77 -6.16 -20.53 -25.25
N TYR A 78 -5.39 -19.65 -25.88
CA TYR A 78 -4.37 -20.00 -26.87
C TYR A 78 -2.95 -19.90 -26.33
N THR A 79 -2.04 -20.56 -27.03
CA THR A 79 -0.61 -20.56 -26.74
C THR A 79 0.11 -19.50 -27.56
N LEU A 80 0.94 -18.70 -26.90
CA LEU A 80 2.01 -17.92 -27.50
C LEU A 80 3.35 -18.60 -27.21
N SER A 81 4.16 -18.84 -28.23
CA SER A 81 5.52 -19.39 -28.09
C SER A 81 6.48 -18.72 -29.07
N CYS A 82 7.78 -18.91 -28.87
CA CYS A 82 8.82 -18.49 -29.81
C CYS A 82 9.63 -19.70 -30.27
N SER A 83 9.92 -19.77 -31.57
CA SER A 83 10.68 -20.86 -32.17
C SER A 83 12.19 -20.64 -32.12
N SER A 84 12.64 -19.38 -32.04
CA SER A 84 14.05 -19.00 -31.89
C SER A 84 14.64 -19.55 -30.58
N THR A 85 15.93 -19.89 -30.58
CA THR A 85 16.64 -20.35 -29.38
C THR A 85 17.35 -19.18 -28.72
N ASP A 86 17.52 -19.22 -27.40
CA ASP A 86 18.29 -18.25 -26.62
C ASP A 86 17.76 -16.80 -26.68
N GLU A 87 16.48 -16.65 -27.00
CA GLU A 87 15.75 -15.37 -27.01
C GLU A 87 14.63 -15.40 -25.97
N ASP A 88 14.32 -14.24 -25.40
CA ASP A 88 13.09 -14.04 -24.64
C ASP A 88 11.89 -14.12 -25.59
N ILE A 89 10.72 -14.60 -25.12
CA ILE A 89 9.50 -14.52 -25.94
C ILE A 89 9.03 -13.06 -25.99
N ILE A 90 9.10 -12.36 -24.85
CA ILE A 90 8.64 -10.99 -24.70
C ILE A 90 9.69 -10.18 -23.95
N ARG A 91 9.99 -8.97 -24.42
CA ARG A 91 10.76 -7.98 -23.69
C ARG A 91 9.89 -6.75 -23.39
N VAL A 92 9.70 -6.47 -22.11
CA VAL A 92 9.02 -5.26 -21.63
C VAL A 92 10.05 -4.18 -21.34
N ARG A 93 10.11 -3.16 -22.21
CA ARG A 93 11.04 -2.03 -22.10
C ARG A 93 10.64 -1.05 -21.01
N SER A 94 11.47 -0.04 -20.81
CA SER A 94 11.35 0.88 -19.69
C SER A 94 10.15 1.83 -19.76
N ASN A 95 9.48 1.97 -20.91
CA ASN A 95 8.16 2.64 -21.00
C ASN A 95 7.01 1.63 -21.19
N GLY A 96 7.35 0.34 -21.26
CA GLY A 96 6.42 -0.77 -21.40
C GLY A 96 5.62 -1.03 -20.13
N ASN A 97 4.32 -1.25 -20.31
CA ASN A 97 3.44 -1.78 -19.29
C ASN A 97 2.57 -2.87 -19.94
N LEU A 98 3.00 -4.12 -19.77
CA LEU A 98 2.31 -5.27 -20.31
C LEU A 98 1.41 -5.88 -19.24
N THR A 99 0.12 -6.01 -19.56
CA THR A 99 -0.79 -6.88 -18.81
C THR A 99 -1.02 -8.16 -19.60
N VAL A 100 -0.77 -9.32 -19.00
CA VAL A 100 -1.14 -10.63 -19.56
C VAL A 100 -2.37 -11.14 -18.82
N LYS A 101 -3.37 -11.57 -19.59
CA LYS A 101 -4.55 -12.25 -19.07
C LYS A 101 -4.95 -13.40 -19.98
N ASP A 102 -5.75 -14.31 -19.45
CA ASP A 102 -6.47 -15.33 -20.19
C ASP A 102 -7.97 -15.19 -19.91
N SER A 103 -8.72 -14.71 -20.90
CA SER A 103 -10.20 -14.71 -20.86
C SER A 103 -10.81 -16.05 -21.30
N GLY A 104 -10.00 -16.95 -21.83
CA GLY A 104 -10.39 -18.31 -22.22
C GLY A 104 -10.04 -19.32 -21.13
N ILE A 105 -9.64 -20.52 -21.55
CA ILE A 105 -9.20 -21.59 -20.65
C ILE A 105 -7.90 -22.17 -21.19
N GLY A 106 -6.85 -22.14 -20.36
CA GLY A 106 -5.57 -22.78 -20.66
C GLY A 106 -4.68 -21.96 -21.58
N GLY A 107 -4.96 -20.66 -21.71
CA GLY A 107 -4.09 -19.73 -22.42
C GLY A 107 -2.74 -19.63 -21.72
N LYS A 108 -1.66 -19.73 -22.50
CA LYS A 108 -0.31 -19.81 -21.96
C LYS A 108 0.75 -19.15 -22.83
N ILE A 109 1.81 -18.67 -22.19
CA ILE A 109 3.09 -18.36 -22.79
C ILE A 109 3.98 -19.57 -22.55
N ASP A 110 4.44 -20.23 -23.62
CA ASP A 110 5.14 -21.51 -23.55
C ASP A 110 6.57 -21.36 -24.08
N GLY A 111 7.55 -21.50 -23.19
CA GLY A 111 8.98 -21.43 -23.52
C GLY A 111 9.55 -22.68 -24.18
N GLN A 112 8.73 -23.72 -24.39
CA GLN A 112 9.11 -24.94 -25.12
C GLN A 112 10.39 -25.63 -24.59
N ASN A 113 10.72 -25.42 -23.31
CA ASN A 113 11.93 -25.82 -22.60
C ASN A 113 13.25 -25.26 -23.16
N LYS A 114 13.22 -24.14 -23.88
CA LYS A 114 14.40 -23.56 -24.55
C LYS A 114 14.52 -22.03 -24.45
N ASN A 115 13.44 -21.33 -24.12
CA ASN A 115 13.40 -19.88 -24.05
C ASN A 115 13.17 -19.40 -22.62
N CYS A 116 13.81 -18.29 -22.25
CA CYS A 116 13.31 -17.45 -21.18
C CYS A 116 11.93 -16.90 -21.59
N GLY A 117 10.99 -16.85 -20.64
CA GLY A 117 9.62 -16.42 -20.94
C GLY A 117 9.56 -14.94 -21.26
N ILE A 118 9.91 -14.09 -20.29
CA ILE A 118 9.73 -12.64 -20.38
C ILE A 118 10.90 -11.89 -19.70
N GLU A 119 11.58 -10.99 -20.41
CA GLU A 119 12.47 -9.99 -19.79
C GLU A 119 11.68 -8.71 -19.47
N VAL A 120 11.75 -8.23 -18.23
CA VAL A 120 11.16 -6.95 -17.80
C VAL A 120 12.28 -5.95 -17.53
N LYS A 121 12.68 -5.20 -18.56
CA LYS A 121 13.82 -4.27 -18.55
C LYS A 121 13.39 -2.85 -18.18
N GLY A 122 13.23 -2.58 -16.89
CA GLY A 122 12.82 -1.27 -16.36
C GLY A 122 11.32 -0.96 -16.52
N GLY A 123 10.57 -1.81 -17.22
CA GLY A 123 9.14 -1.69 -17.44
C GLY A 123 8.30 -2.34 -16.35
N THR A 124 7.02 -2.58 -16.65
CA THR A 124 6.11 -3.31 -15.76
C THR A 124 5.41 -4.45 -16.48
N LEU A 125 5.48 -5.65 -15.90
CA LEU A 125 4.66 -6.81 -16.26
C LEU A 125 3.60 -7.04 -15.18
N THR A 126 2.35 -7.25 -15.60
CA THR A 126 1.26 -7.70 -14.72
C THR A 126 0.65 -8.99 -15.28
N LEU A 127 0.68 -10.08 -14.51
CA LEU A 127 -0.01 -11.33 -14.81
C LEU A 127 -1.32 -11.41 -14.01
N GLU A 128 -2.45 -11.24 -14.70
CA GLU A 128 -3.79 -11.33 -14.12
C GLU A 128 -4.31 -12.78 -14.12
N SER A 129 -4.13 -13.48 -15.24
CA SER A 129 -4.52 -14.88 -15.43
C SER A 129 -3.77 -15.52 -16.61
N GLY A 130 -3.99 -16.81 -16.85
CA GLY A 130 -3.21 -17.62 -17.79
C GLY A 130 -1.97 -18.21 -17.13
N SER A 131 -1.09 -18.81 -17.93
CA SER A 131 0.15 -19.39 -17.41
C SER A 131 1.40 -19.06 -18.22
N ILE A 132 2.54 -19.02 -17.55
CA ILE A 132 3.88 -19.00 -18.16
C ILE A 132 4.51 -20.36 -17.85
N VAL A 133 4.87 -21.13 -18.87
CA VAL A 133 5.23 -22.54 -18.69
C VAL A 133 6.43 -22.97 -19.52
N ASN A 134 7.13 -23.99 -19.01
CA ASN A 134 8.23 -24.66 -19.72
C ASN A 134 9.28 -23.66 -20.24
N CYS A 135 9.54 -22.59 -19.51
CA CYS A 135 10.57 -21.64 -19.89
C CYS A 135 11.90 -22.10 -19.31
N THR A 136 12.96 -22.08 -20.12
CA THR A 136 14.29 -22.51 -19.72
C THR A 136 15.29 -21.44 -20.14
N ASP A 137 16.06 -20.95 -19.17
CA ASP A 137 17.34 -20.29 -19.44
C ASP A 137 18.46 -21.24 -19.02
N ALA A 138 19.18 -21.81 -19.99
CA ALA A 138 20.19 -22.83 -19.73
C ALA A 138 21.52 -22.25 -19.22
N ASP A 139 21.80 -20.99 -19.55
CA ASP A 139 23.07 -20.33 -19.27
C ASP A 139 22.92 -19.08 -18.38
N GLY A 140 21.70 -18.74 -17.98
CA GLY A 140 21.39 -17.54 -17.21
C GLY A 140 20.32 -17.72 -16.12
N ASP A 141 19.66 -16.60 -15.84
CA ASP A 141 18.82 -16.38 -14.66
C ASP A 141 17.34 -16.27 -15.06
N GLY A 142 16.43 -16.60 -14.14
CA GLY A 142 15.03 -16.19 -14.27
C GLY A 142 14.25 -16.98 -15.31
N GLY A 143 14.17 -18.31 -15.14
CA GLY A 143 13.67 -19.23 -16.16
C GLY A 143 12.35 -18.82 -16.83
N ALA A 144 11.39 -18.23 -16.10
CA ALA A 144 10.14 -17.71 -16.66
C ALA A 144 10.14 -16.19 -16.86
N VAL A 145 10.68 -15.43 -15.90
CA VAL A 145 10.71 -13.96 -15.93
C VAL A 145 12.02 -13.46 -15.35
N ASP A 146 12.80 -12.73 -16.15
CA ASP A 146 13.95 -11.94 -15.66
C ASP A 146 13.52 -10.48 -15.46
N VAL A 147 13.58 -9.98 -14.23
CA VAL A 147 13.20 -8.60 -13.89
C VAL A 147 14.45 -7.73 -13.74
N ALA A 148 14.83 -7.04 -14.81
CA ALA A 148 16.04 -6.24 -14.88
C ALA A 148 15.78 -4.73 -14.75
N ASN A 149 16.82 -3.98 -14.34
CA ASN A 149 16.84 -2.54 -14.50
C ASN A 149 17.43 -2.16 -15.86
N THR A 150 17.29 -0.89 -16.27
CA THR A 150 17.82 -0.39 -17.54
C THR A 150 19.35 -0.32 -17.60
N GLY A 151 20.03 -0.63 -16.50
CA GLY A 151 21.45 -0.37 -16.30
C GLY A 151 21.79 1.11 -16.47
N VAL A 152 23.07 1.37 -16.73
CA VAL A 152 23.59 2.73 -16.97
C VAL A 152 23.24 3.29 -18.36
N THR A 153 22.46 2.54 -19.17
CA THR A 153 22.09 2.95 -20.53
C THR A 153 20.99 4.01 -20.54
N GLU A 154 20.22 4.10 -19.46
CA GLU A 154 19.17 5.12 -19.27
C GLU A 154 19.42 5.88 -17.96
N THR A 155 19.18 7.19 -17.96
CA THR A 155 19.32 8.06 -16.78
C THR A 155 18.06 8.92 -16.63
N PRO A 156 17.32 8.83 -15.51
CA PRO A 156 17.57 7.97 -14.35
C PRO A 156 17.41 6.48 -14.69
N ILE A 157 18.09 5.61 -13.92
CA ILE A 157 17.90 4.15 -14.00
C ILE A 157 16.43 3.86 -13.67
N LYS A 158 15.78 3.05 -14.51
CA LYS A 158 14.45 2.52 -14.25
C LYS A 158 14.54 1.07 -13.85
N TYR A 159 13.72 0.68 -12.89
CA TYR A 159 13.73 -0.64 -12.26
C TYR A 159 12.52 -1.43 -12.71
N GLY A 160 12.75 -2.66 -13.15
CA GLY A 160 11.69 -3.55 -13.59
C GLY A 160 10.74 -3.89 -12.45
N LYS A 161 9.47 -4.08 -12.80
CA LYS A 161 8.45 -4.52 -11.85
C LYS A 161 7.63 -5.66 -12.45
N PHE A 162 7.53 -6.75 -11.71
CA PHE A 162 6.59 -7.82 -12.01
C PHE A 162 5.51 -7.91 -10.93
N ILE A 163 4.25 -8.02 -11.33
CA ILE A 163 3.09 -8.18 -10.47
C ILE A 163 2.33 -9.42 -10.93
N MET A 164 2.03 -10.32 -10.01
CA MET A 164 1.22 -11.51 -10.25
C MET A 164 -0.03 -11.42 -9.36
N ASN A 165 -1.16 -11.05 -9.97
CA ASN A 165 -2.46 -10.99 -9.29
C ASN A 165 -3.20 -12.33 -9.33
N GLY A 166 -2.82 -13.20 -10.27
CA GLY A 166 -3.36 -14.54 -10.45
C GLY A 166 -2.51 -15.35 -11.41
N GLY A 167 -3.12 -16.32 -12.09
CA GLY A 167 -2.43 -17.16 -13.06
C GLY A 167 -1.43 -18.13 -12.44
N ALA A 168 -0.57 -18.70 -13.29
CA ALA A 168 0.43 -19.66 -12.85
C ALA A 168 1.78 -19.53 -13.58
N ILE A 169 2.88 -19.81 -12.88
CA ILE A 169 4.20 -20.06 -13.47
C ILE A 169 4.56 -21.51 -13.17
N MET A 170 4.83 -22.31 -14.21
CA MET A 170 4.95 -23.77 -14.03
C MET A 170 6.04 -24.42 -14.86
N GLY A 171 6.84 -25.27 -14.22
CA GLY A 171 7.79 -26.13 -14.93
C GLY A 171 8.94 -25.38 -15.59
N CYS A 172 9.28 -24.20 -15.08
CA CYS A 172 10.37 -23.39 -15.62
C CYS A 172 11.71 -23.77 -14.97
N LYS A 173 12.81 -23.58 -15.70
CA LYS A 173 14.15 -23.94 -15.27
C LYS A 173 15.16 -22.82 -15.53
N ALA A 174 16.05 -22.58 -14.57
CA ALA A 174 17.25 -21.75 -14.75
C ALA A 174 18.52 -22.59 -14.57
N GLY A 175 19.55 -22.28 -15.35
CA GLY A 175 20.88 -22.88 -15.31
C GLY A 175 21.78 -22.29 -14.21
N ASP A 176 21.45 -21.08 -13.73
CA ASP A 176 22.09 -20.48 -12.57
C ASP A 176 21.01 -20.22 -11.50
N ASP A 177 20.42 -19.03 -11.46
CA ASP A 177 19.54 -18.58 -10.39
C ASP A 177 18.07 -18.37 -10.82
N GLY A 178 17.14 -18.49 -9.88
CA GLY A 178 15.75 -18.04 -10.08
C GLY A 178 14.98 -18.92 -11.05
N GLY A 179 14.64 -20.14 -10.65
CA GLY A 179 14.02 -21.13 -11.55
C GLY A 179 12.69 -20.68 -12.19
N ALA A 180 11.97 -19.76 -11.53
CA ALA A 180 10.82 -19.08 -12.11
C ALA A 180 11.12 -17.59 -12.38
N VAL A 181 11.58 -16.86 -11.37
CA VAL A 181 11.76 -15.41 -11.45
C VAL A 181 13.13 -15.03 -10.91
N ASP A 182 13.91 -14.30 -11.69
CA ASP A 182 15.08 -13.57 -11.19
C ASP A 182 14.73 -12.10 -11.01
N ILE A 183 15.11 -11.54 -9.86
CA ILE A 183 14.85 -10.15 -9.52
C ILE A 183 16.17 -9.43 -9.47
N GLY A 184 16.42 -8.65 -10.52
CA GLY A 184 17.54 -7.74 -10.66
C GLY A 184 17.66 -6.71 -9.55
N SER A 185 18.85 -6.14 -9.40
CA SER A 185 19.11 -5.16 -8.35
C SER A 185 18.17 -3.95 -8.42
N GLY A 186 17.52 -3.65 -7.29
CA GLY A 186 16.54 -2.58 -7.15
C GLY A 186 15.17 -2.86 -7.78
N CYS A 187 14.98 -4.02 -8.42
CA CYS A 187 13.72 -4.40 -9.07
C CYS A 187 12.74 -5.00 -8.07
N THR A 188 11.48 -5.17 -8.49
CA THR A 188 10.42 -5.64 -7.60
C THR A 188 9.57 -6.73 -8.22
N PHE A 189 9.29 -7.78 -7.45
CA PHE A 189 8.27 -8.77 -7.75
C PHE A 189 7.22 -8.80 -6.63
N VAL A 190 5.95 -8.79 -7.00
CA VAL A 190 4.81 -8.87 -6.07
C VAL A 190 3.87 -10.00 -6.48
N ILE A 191 3.51 -10.88 -5.53
CA ILE A 191 2.45 -11.88 -5.70
C ILE A 191 1.29 -11.52 -4.79
N ASN A 192 0.15 -11.18 -5.39
CA ASN A 192 -1.14 -10.97 -4.71
C ASN A 192 -2.09 -12.16 -4.87
N GLY A 193 -1.69 -13.17 -5.64
CA GLY A 193 -2.46 -14.37 -5.91
C GLY A 193 -1.80 -15.23 -6.99
N GLY A 194 -2.37 -16.42 -7.25
CA GLY A 194 -1.85 -17.35 -8.25
C GLY A 194 -0.88 -18.39 -7.70
N THR A 195 -0.16 -19.09 -8.58
CA THR A 195 0.72 -20.20 -8.19
C THR A 195 2.03 -20.24 -8.97
N ILE A 196 3.16 -20.36 -8.28
CA ILE A 196 4.43 -20.77 -8.86
C ILE A 196 4.67 -22.23 -8.48
N SER A 197 4.91 -23.10 -9.46
CA SER A 197 5.09 -24.52 -9.14
C SER A 197 6.02 -25.31 -10.05
N ASN A 198 6.70 -26.29 -9.44
CA ASN A 198 7.58 -27.22 -10.16
C ASN A 198 8.69 -26.49 -10.95
N CYS A 199 9.13 -25.33 -10.47
CA CYS A 199 10.24 -24.60 -11.05
C CYS A 199 11.56 -25.02 -10.40
N ARG A 200 12.65 -24.91 -11.14
CA ARG A 200 13.95 -25.39 -10.68
C ARG A 200 15.12 -24.49 -11.08
N ALA A 201 16.00 -24.16 -10.14
CA ALA A 201 17.28 -23.48 -10.39
C ALA A 201 18.45 -24.44 -10.17
N ASP A 202 19.44 -24.47 -11.07
CA ASP A 202 20.64 -25.31 -10.92
C ASP A 202 21.55 -24.84 -9.78
N ASP A 203 21.60 -23.54 -9.44
CA ASP A 203 22.28 -23.01 -8.24
C ASP A 203 21.28 -22.56 -7.16
N ASP A 204 20.80 -21.31 -7.17
CA ASP A 204 20.01 -20.74 -6.08
C ASP A 204 18.58 -20.30 -6.46
N GLY A 205 17.66 -20.33 -5.49
CA GLY A 205 16.33 -19.73 -5.64
C GLY A 205 15.43 -20.52 -6.59
N GLY A 206 14.97 -21.69 -6.16
CA GLY A 206 14.24 -22.62 -7.03
C GLY A 206 12.97 -22.06 -7.65
N ALA A 207 12.32 -21.11 -6.98
CA ALA A 207 11.27 -20.27 -7.56
C ALA A 207 11.80 -18.86 -7.85
N VAL A 208 12.32 -18.18 -6.83
CA VAL A 208 12.66 -16.76 -6.89
C VAL A 208 14.08 -16.53 -6.39
N PHE A 209 14.87 -15.79 -7.16
CA PHE A 209 16.14 -15.24 -6.71
C PHE A 209 16.04 -13.71 -6.58
N ILE A 210 16.59 -13.16 -5.50
CA ILE A 210 16.53 -11.73 -5.19
C ILE A 210 17.95 -11.18 -5.13
N LYS A 211 18.36 -10.40 -6.13
CA LYS A 211 19.65 -9.69 -6.14
C LYS A 211 19.67 -8.54 -5.13
N GLN A 212 20.86 -7.99 -4.91
CA GLN A 212 21.09 -6.85 -3.99
C GLN A 212 20.11 -5.70 -4.23
N GLY A 213 19.43 -5.25 -3.16
CA GLY A 213 18.44 -4.19 -3.18
C GLY A 213 17.15 -4.50 -3.95
N GLY A 214 17.01 -5.71 -4.52
CA GLY A 214 15.77 -6.20 -5.10
C GLY A 214 14.75 -6.53 -4.01
N ALA A 215 13.47 -6.54 -4.37
CA ALA A 215 12.37 -6.80 -3.44
C ALA A 215 11.40 -7.84 -3.96
N PHE A 216 11.08 -8.82 -3.10
CA PHE A 216 10.03 -9.79 -3.34
C PHE A 216 8.96 -9.69 -2.24
N GLU A 217 7.71 -9.47 -2.65
CA GLU A 217 6.54 -9.40 -1.78
C GLU A 217 5.58 -10.55 -2.07
N LEU A 218 5.46 -11.49 -1.13
CA LEU A 218 4.46 -12.55 -1.13
C LEU A 218 3.27 -12.14 -0.24
N ASN A 219 2.25 -11.55 -0.86
CA ASN A 219 1.06 -11.08 -0.16
C ASN A 219 -0.02 -12.16 -0.06
N ASP A 220 -0.17 -12.98 -1.09
CA ASP A 220 -1.02 -14.17 -1.11
C ASP A 220 -0.50 -15.15 -2.18
N GLY A 221 -1.20 -16.25 -2.43
CA GLY A 221 -0.84 -17.23 -3.44
C GLY A 221 0.06 -18.35 -2.91
N ILE A 222 0.53 -19.20 -3.83
CA ILE A 222 1.22 -20.44 -3.49
C ILE A 222 2.53 -20.57 -4.27
N ILE A 223 3.63 -20.84 -3.58
CA ILE A 223 4.87 -21.31 -4.19
C ILE A 223 5.05 -22.75 -3.76
N GLN A 224 5.08 -23.70 -4.71
CA GLN A 224 5.12 -25.12 -4.37
C GLN A 224 6.00 -26.00 -5.24
N ASN A 225 6.57 -27.04 -4.63
CA ASN A 225 7.37 -28.06 -5.32
C ASN A 225 8.53 -27.47 -6.15
N CYS A 226 9.04 -26.31 -5.74
CA CYS A 226 10.20 -25.72 -6.38
C CYS A 226 11.49 -26.28 -5.76
N SER A 227 12.57 -26.33 -6.53
CA SER A 227 13.86 -26.79 -6.01
C SER A 227 15.07 -26.02 -6.53
N ALA A 228 16.12 -25.98 -5.71
CA ALA A 228 17.40 -25.36 -6.04
C ALA A 228 18.54 -26.35 -5.81
N GLY A 229 19.66 -26.20 -6.53
CA GLY A 229 20.83 -27.04 -6.33
C GLY A 229 21.54 -26.77 -5.00
N ALA A 230 21.73 -25.49 -4.67
CA ALA A 230 22.50 -25.04 -3.52
C ALA A 230 21.61 -24.44 -2.41
N ASN A 231 20.96 -23.31 -2.64
CA ASN A 231 20.25 -22.59 -1.57
C ASN A 231 18.86 -22.08 -1.97
N GLY A 232 17.92 -22.11 -1.01
CA GLY A 232 16.61 -21.51 -1.16
C GLY A 232 15.73 -22.26 -2.15
N GLY A 233 15.18 -23.41 -1.75
CA GLY A 233 14.35 -24.23 -2.64
C GLY A 233 13.14 -23.48 -3.23
N ALA A 234 12.63 -22.46 -2.52
CA ALA A 234 11.70 -21.48 -3.05
C ALA A 234 12.40 -20.16 -3.33
N VAL A 235 12.97 -19.51 -2.30
CA VAL A 235 13.47 -18.14 -2.39
C VAL A 235 14.92 -18.08 -1.94
N ASN A 236 15.78 -17.42 -2.71
CA ASN A 236 17.10 -17.01 -2.26
C ASN A 236 17.18 -15.47 -2.20
N ILE A 237 17.72 -14.98 -1.09
CA ILE A 237 17.94 -13.56 -0.81
C ILE A 237 19.45 -13.29 -0.83
N TYR A 238 19.91 -12.65 -1.90
CA TYR A 238 21.31 -12.28 -2.06
C TYR A 238 21.60 -10.91 -1.44
N GLN A 239 22.62 -10.86 -0.57
CA GLN A 239 23.06 -9.64 0.12
C GLN A 239 21.89 -8.97 0.88
N ASP A 240 21.67 -7.68 0.63
CA ASP A 240 20.60 -6.84 1.19
C ASP A 240 19.30 -6.91 0.38
N GLY A 241 19.06 -8.01 -0.36
CA GLY A 241 17.76 -8.30 -0.94
C GLY A 241 16.66 -8.32 0.12
N HIS A 242 15.46 -7.91 -0.29
CA HIS A 242 14.29 -7.75 0.57
C HIS A 242 13.25 -8.83 0.29
N PHE A 243 12.91 -9.61 1.31
CA PHE A 243 11.78 -10.54 1.24
C PHE A 243 10.70 -10.15 2.27
N SER A 244 9.49 -9.95 1.78
CA SER A 244 8.30 -9.71 2.60
C SER A 244 7.28 -10.81 2.39
N MET A 245 6.79 -11.40 3.48
CA MET A 245 5.71 -12.38 3.46
C MET A 245 4.59 -11.88 4.39
N THR A 246 3.50 -11.43 3.78
CA THR A 246 2.32 -10.94 4.50
C THR A 246 1.17 -11.95 4.48
N GLY A 247 1.22 -12.91 3.55
CA GLY A 247 0.28 -14.02 3.43
C GLY A 247 0.86 -15.15 2.56
N GLY A 248 -0.02 -15.94 1.94
CA GLY A 248 0.36 -17.02 1.03
C GLY A 248 0.99 -18.25 1.70
N THR A 249 1.38 -19.20 0.87
CA THR A 249 1.94 -20.49 1.30
C THR A 249 3.19 -20.87 0.50
N ILE A 250 4.27 -21.21 1.20
CA ILE A 250 5.45 -21.85 0.61
C ILE A 250 5.43 -23.32 0.99
N LYS A 251 5.32 -24.21 -0.01
CA LYS A 251 5.02 -25.62 0.19
C LYS A 251 5.96 -26.58 -0.52
N SER A 252 6.51 -27.55 0.19
CA SER A 252 7.31 -28.64 -0.39
C SER A 252 8.47 -28.13 -1.26
N CYS A 253 9.00 -26.94 -0.97
CA CYS A 253 10.13 -26.36 -1.68
C CYS A 253 11.45 -26.75 -0.98
N LYS A 254 12.39 -27.33 -1.73
CA LYS A 254 13.54 -28.07 -1.15
C LYS A 254 14.82 -27.82 -1.95
N VAL A 255 15.97 -28.06 -1.33
CA VAL A 255 17.27 -28.06 -2.01
C VAL A 255 17.70 -29.50 -2.33
N ASP A 256 18.28 -29.73 -3.50
CA ASP A 256 18.58 -31.08 -4.01
C ASP A 256 19.73 -31.76 -3.24
N LEU A 257 20.80 -31.02 -2.92
CA LEU A 257 22.00 -31.56 -2.26
C LEU A 257 21.96 -31.35 -0.74
N GLY A 258 21.30 -32.25 -0.01
CA GLY A 258 21.56 -32.49 1.41
C GLY A 258 21.40 -31.30 2.38
N GLY A 259 20.92 -30.15 1.92
CA GLY A 259 20.60 -29.03 2.77
C GLY A 259 19.40 -29.35 3.63
N LEU A 260 19.36 -28.79 4.83
CA LEU A 260 18.31 -28.98 5.83
C LEU A 260 16.96 -28.37 5.40
N GLY A 261 16.44 -28.68 4.21
CA GLY A 261 15.11 -28.27 3.75
C GLY A 261 14.87 -26.76 3.80
N MET A 262 15.84 -25.93 3.40
CA MET A 262 15.67 -24.47 3.49
C MET A 262 14.90 -23.97 2.27
N ALA A 263 13.60 -23.77 2.43
CA ALA A 263 12.77 -23.17 1.39
C ALA A 263 13.16 -21.71 1.13
N VAL A 264 13.53 -20.96 2.16
CA VAL A 264 14.01 -19.58 2.03
C VAL A 264 15.43 -19.48 2.55
N TYR A 265 16.34 -18.97 1.73
CA TYR A 265 17.72 -18.75 2.14
C TYR A 265 18.09 -17.27 2.11
N GLY A 266 18.87 -16.84 3.09
CA GLY A 266 19.46 -15.51 3.19
C GLY A 266 20.50 -15.46 4.30
N SER A 267 21.53 -14.61 4.15
CA SER A 267 22.58 -14.48 5.16
C SER A 267 22.10 -13.66 6.37
N ASN A 268 22.47 -14.11 7.58
CA ASN A 268 22.07 -13.47 8.84
C ASN A 268 22.47 -11.99 8.97
N ASP A 269 23.56 -11.61 8.33
CA ASP A 269 24.18 -10.30 8.41
C ASP A 269 23.68 -9.30 7.35
N LYS A 270 22.99 -9.76 6.31
CA LYS A 270 22.63 -8.90 5.17
C LYS A 270 21.17 -8.99 4.75
N ALA A 271 20.61 -10.20 4.69
CA ALA A 271 19.25 -10.39 4.18
C ALA A 271 18.24 -9.56 4.98
N VAL A 272 17.33 -8.89 4.28
CA VAL A 272 16.29 -8.06 4.90
C VAL A 272 14.97 -8.79 4.78
N VAL A 273 14.38 -9.15 5.93
CA VAL A 273 13.20 -10.02 5.95
C VAL A 273 12.11 -9.45 6.85
N THR A 274 10.89 -9.45 6.31
CA THR A 274 9.67 -9.12 7.05
C THR A 274 8.66 -10.25 6.88
N MET A 275 8.33 -10.97 7.95
CA MET A 275 7.28 -11.97 7.96
C MET A 275 6.21 -11.56 8.97
N ILE A 276 5.04 -11.17 8.44
CA ILE A 276 3.88 -10.74 9.24
C ILE A 276 2.66 -11.65 9.04
N GLY A 277 2.79 -12.65 8.17
CA GLY A 277 1.79 -13.68 7.90
C GLY A 277 2.33 -14.80 7.02
N GLY A 278 1.43 -15.60 6.49
CA GLY A 278 1.74 -16.72 5.60
C GLY A 278 2.07 -18.04 6.30
N THR A 279 2.23 -19.10 5.52
CA THR A 279 2.51 -20.46 6.03
C THR A 279 3.63 -21.16 5.28
N PHE A 280 4.37 -22.00 6.01
CA PHE A 280 5.33 -22.96 5.45
C PHE A 280 4.80 -24.38 5.65
N GLU A 281 4.72 -25.16 4.58
CA GLU A 281 4.20 -26.53 4.61
C GLU A 281 5.21 -27.50 3.99
N ASP A 282 5.58 -28.58 4.69
CA ASP A 282 6.52 -29.59 4.15
C ASP A 282 7.88 -29.00 3.65
N CYS A 283 8.30 -27.88 4.22
CA CYS A 283 9.58 -27.22 3.95
C CYS A 283 10.62 -27.56 5.02
N GLY A 284 10.58 -28.78 5.57
CA GLY A 284 11.50 -29.20 6.64
C GLY A 284 11.23 -28.55 8.01
N ALA A 285 12.06 -28.92 9.00
CA ALA A 285 11.96 -28.41 10.36
C ALA A 285 12.45 -26.96 10.51
N PHE A 286 13.32 -26.52 9.60
CA PHE A 286 13.91 -25.19 9.55
C PHE A 286 13.72 -24.62 8.14
N PRO A 287 12.54 -24.05 7.84
CA PRO A 287 12.19 -23.63 6.48
C PRO A 287 12.99 -22.42 5.99
N TYR A 288 13.76 -21.76 6.87
CA TYR A 288 14.62 -20.64 6.54
C TYR A 288 15.99 -20.71 7.24
N SER A 289 17.00 -20.06 6.65
CA SER A 289 18.41 -20.14 7.07
C SER A 289 18.89 -19.06 8.04
N PHE A 290 18.10 -18.02 8.27
CA PHE A 290 18.44 -16.89 9.13
C PHE A 290 17.72 -17.00 10.47
N ASP A 291 18.32 -16.49 11.56
CA ASP A 291 17.54 -16.31 12.79
C ASP A 291 16.52 -15.18 12.59
N GLU A 292 15.45 -15.18 13.35
CA GLU A 292 14.45 -14.13 13.30
C GLU A 292 14.32 -13.48 14.67
N PHE A 293 14.01 -12.19 14.67
CA PHE A 293 13.63 -11.48 15.89
C PHE A 293 12.13 -11.29 15.94
N THR A 294 11.55 -11.66 17.07
CA THR A 294 10.11 -11.51 17.31
C THR A 294 9.81 -10.15 17.93
N VAL A 295 8.88 -9.42 17.31
CA VAL A 295 8.24 -8.23 17.88
C VAL A 295 6.85 -8.63 18.36
N THR A 296 6.68 -8.70 19.67
CA THR A 296 5.39 -8.98 20.31
C THR A 296 4.67 -7.68 20.64
N PHE A 297 3.39 -7.58 20.29
CA PHE A 297 2.54 -6.42 20.60
C PHE A 297 1.60 -6.74 21.76
N ASP A 298 1.89 -6.21 22.95
CA ASP A 298 1.00 -6.26 24.10
C ASP A 298 0.04 -5.07 24.06
N SER A 299 -1.19 -5.32 23.62
CA SER A 299 -2.23 -4.29 23.51
C SER A 299 -2.73 -3.78 24.86
N ASP A 300 -2.27 -4.32 25.99
CA ASP A 300 -2.70 -3.96 27.34
C ASP A 300 -4.24 -4.00 27.48
N GLY A 301 -4.85 -5.09 26.99
CA GLY A 301 -6.29 -5.29 27.00
C GLY A 301 -7.07 -4.59 25.88
N GLY A 302 -6.38 -4.04 24.87
CA GLY A 302 -7.00 -3.67 23.60
C GLY A 302 -7.18 -4.86 22.65
N SER A 303 -7.67 -4.60 21.43
CA SER A 303 -7.77 -5.62 20.37
C SER A 303 -6.42 -6.30 20.08
N THR A 304 -6.45 -7.59 19.76
CA THR A 304 -5.26 -8.40 19.42
C THR A 304 -4.50 -7.83 18.23
N VAL A 305 -3.18 -7.86 18.31
CA VAL A 305 -2.26 -7.46 17.25
C VAL A 305 -1.31 -8.63 16.98
N PRO A 306 -1.22 -9.13 15.73
CA PRO A 306 -0.29 -10.20 15.38
C PRO A 306 1.16 -9.81 15.66
N GLU A 307 1.97 -10.79 16.07
CA GLU A 307 3.42 -10.60 16.16
C GLU A 307 4.05 -10.44 14.77
N GLN A 308 5.25 -9.88 14.75
CA GLN A 308 6.05 -9.77 13.54
C GLN A 308 7.38 -10.49 13.73
N LYS A 309 7.83 -11.17 12.69
CA LYS A 309 9.12 -11.85 12.62
C LYS A 309 9.98 -11.11 11.61
N LEU A 310 11.11 -10.59 12.07
CA LEU A 310 11.91 -9.61 11.32
C LEU A 310 13.40 -9.97 11.33
N ARG A 311 14.09 -9.55 10.28
CA ARG A 311 15.55 -9.56 10.20
C ARG A 311 16.05 -8.32 9.45
N ASN A 312 17.04 -7.63 10.04
CA ASN A 312 17.73 -6.47 9.47
C ASN A 312 16.80 -5.34 8.97
N THR A 313 15.62 -5.21 9.58
CA THR A 313 14.61 -4.21 9.21
C THR A 313 13.93 -3.64 10.46
N SER A 314 13.26 -2.51 10.31
CA SER A 314 12.38 -1.96 11.35
C SER A 314 11.05 -2.71 11.40
N ALA A 315 10.41 -2.68 12.56
CA ALA A 315 9.06 -3.21 12.70
C ALA A 315 8.06 -2.36 11.88
N VAL A 316 7.06 -3.02 11.32
CA VAL A 316 5.95 -2.34 10.64
C VAL A 316 4.97 -1.86 11.71
N LYS A 317 4.60 -0.58 11.69
CA LYS A 317 3.59 -0.08 12.65
C LYS A 317 2.25 -0.78 12.37
N PRO A 318 1.65 -1.51 13.34
CA PRO A 318 0.35 -2.13 13.16
C PRO A 318 -0.76 -1.07 13.17
N ALA A 319 -1.96 -1.45 12.73
CA ALA A 319 -3.14 -0.65 12.97
C ALA A 319 -3.32 -0.42 14.48
N ASP A 320 -3.71 0.80 14.86
CA ASP A 320 -3.87 1.15 16.27
C ASP A 320 -4.92 0.22 16.92
N PRO A 321 -4.58 -0.43 18.06
CA PRO A 321 -5.52 -1.29 18.74
C PRO A 321 -6.69 -0.46 19.30
N LYS A 322 -7.79 -1.14 19.62
CA LYS A 322 -8.98 -0.50 20.22
C LYS A 322 -9.22 -0.99 21.65
N LYS A 323 -9.46 -0.07 22.58
CA LYS A 323 -9.82 -0.34 23.98
C LYS A 323 -10.98 0.57 24.41
N SER A 324 -12.09 -0.01 24.83
CA SER A 324 -13.31 0.75 25.15
C SER A 324 -13.08 1.76 26.27
N GLY A 325 -13.45 3.03 26.05
CA GLY A 325 -13.25 4.12 27.01
C GLY A 325 -11.86 4.74 27.01
N TYR A 326 -10.98 4.34 26.08
CA TYR A 326 -9.61 4.85 25.96
C TYR A 326 -9.26 5.24 24.52
N ASN A 327 -8.42 6.25 24.39
CA ASN A 327 -7.71 6.60 23.17
C ASN A 327 -6.32 5.97 23.19
N PHE A 328 -5.93 5.33 22.10
CA PHE A 328 -4.57 4.82 21.91
C PHE A 328 -3.59 5.99 21.83
N VAL A 329 -2.49 5.90 22.58
CA VAL A 329 -1.45 6.95 22.63
C VAL A 329 -0.26 6.55 21.75
N GLY A 330 0.20 5.31 21.88
CA GLY A 330 1.39 4.84 21.17
C GLY A 330 1.87 3.48 21.67
N TRP A 331 2.90 2.96 21.01
CA TRP A 331 3.61 1.75 21.39
C TRP A 331 4.90 2.13 22.13
N TYR A 332 5.19 1.44 23.23
CA TYR A 332 6.33 1.74 24.09
C TYR A 332 7.23 0.53 24.28
N LEU A 333 8.55 0.75 24.31
CA LEU A 333 9.54 -0.24 24.70
C LEU A 333 10.11 0.15 26.06
N GLY A 334 9.58 -0.45 27.13
CA GLY A 334 9.82 0.04 28.49
C GLY A 334 9.08 1.35 28.71
N GLU A 335 9.79 2.43 29.05
CA GLU A 335 9.20 3.75 29.30
C GLU A 335 9.26 4.68 28.08
N GLU A 336 10.03 4.31 27.05
CA GLU A 336 10.27 5.13 25.86
C GLU A 336 9.27 4.80 24.74
N GLU A 337 8.77 5.83 24.07
CA GLU A 337 7.91 5.67 22.91
C GLU A 337 8.70 5.07 21.73
N TYR A 338 8.13 4.04 21.11
CA TYR A 338 8.75 3.32 20.01
C TYR A 338 8.34 3.92 18.66
N THR A 339 9.33 4.39 17.90
CA THR A 339 9.11 5.18 16.67
C THR A 339 9.08 4.36 15.38
N PHE A 340 9.30 3.04 15.43
CA PHE A 340 9.33 2.14 14.25
C PHE A 340 10.39 2.51 13.20
N THR A 341 11.44 3.24 13.58
CA THR A 341 12.54 3.65 12.68
C THR A 341 13.82 2.84 12.86
N ALA A 342 14.01 2.20 14.02
CA ALA A 342 15.20 1.42 14.31
C ALA A 342 15.04 -0.03 13.87
N ASN A 343 16.10 -0.62 13.31
CA ASN A 343 16.12 -2.04 12.99
C ASN A 343 16.00 -2.88 14.27
N VAL A 344 15.21 -3.95 14.18
CA VAL A 344 15.04 -4.92 15.25
C VAL A 344 16.22 -5.91 15.19
N VAL A 345 17.01 -5.94 16.26
CA VAL A 345 18.24 -6.76 16.38
C VAL A 345 18.20 -7.74 17.57
N LYS A 346 17.04 -7.86 18.21
CA LYS A 346 16.73 -8.79 19.29
C LYS A 346 15.21 -8.87 19.46
N ASN A 347 14.73 -9.91 20.15
CA ASN A 347 13.32 -9.99 20.52
C ASN A 347 12.92 -8.80 21.41
N ILE A 348 11.79 -8.18 21.10
CA ILE A 348 11.24 -7.04 21.85
C ILE A 348 9.74 -7.21 22.06
N THR A 349 9.23 -6.62 23.14
CA THR A 349 7.80 -6.50 23.41
C THR A 349 7.43 -5.03 23.45
N LEU A 350 6.52 -4.63 22.57
CA LEU A 350 5.97 -3.28 22.50
C LEU A 350 4.63 -3.26 23.23
N LYS A 351 4.51 -2.38 24.23
CA LYS A 351 3.30 -2.26 25.04
C LYS A 351 2.48 -1.04 24.62
N ALA A 352 1.17 -1.22 24.47
CA ALA A 352 0.24 -0.15 24.15
C ALA A 352 0.02 0.77 25.36
N HIS A 353 0.10 2.08 25.15
CA HIS A 353 -0.27 3.09 26.13
C HIS A 353 -1.60 3.74 25.76
N TRP A 354 -2.37 4.11 26.78
CA TRP A 354 -3.77 4.50 26.68
C TRP A 354 -4.06 5.76 27.48
N LYS A 355 -4.95 6.62 26.96
CA LYS A 355 -5.49 7.80 27.67
C LYS A 355 -7.01 7.66 27.78
N THR A 356 -7.57 7.83 28.97
CA THR A 356 -9.03 7.74 29.17
C THR A 356 -9.78 8.79 28.34
N VAL A 357 -10.88 8.40 27.73
CA VAL A 357 -11.80 9.32 27.05
C VAL A 357 -12.66 10.00 28.12
N ALA A 358 -12.54 11.32 28.26
CA ALA A 358 -13.42 12.09 29.13
C ALA A 358 -14.84 12.06 28.53
N THR A 359 -15.81 11.56 29.30
CA THR A 359 -17.21 11.62 28.90
C THR A 359 -17.77 12.98 29.32
N PRO A 360 -18.27 13.83 28.40
CA PRO A 360 -18.93 15.07 28.81
C PRO A 360 -20.21 14.71 29.58
N ILE A 361 -20.30 15.15 30.83
CA ILE A 361 -21.52 15.00 31.64
C ILE A 361 -22.51 16.07 31.15
N THR A 362 -23.67 15.65 30.65
CA THR A 362 -24.77 16.55 30.31
C THR A 362 -25.61 16.79 31.56
N ILE A 363 -25.78 18.05 31.99
CA ILE A 363 -26.72 18.40 33.06
C ILE A 363 -28.14 18.34 32.46
N ALA A 364 -28.87 17.25 32.71
CA ALA A 364 -30.20 17.06 32.13
C ALA A 364 -31.28 17.92 32.79
N THR A 365 -31.17 18.17 34.11
CA THR A 365 -32.12 18.97 34.90
C THR A 365 -31.43 19.53 36.14
N ALA A 366 -31.66 20.81 36.46
CA ALA A 366 -31.30 21.42 37.75
C ALA A 366 -32.60 21.87 38.46
N ALA A 367 -32.74 21.53 39.74
CA ALA A 367 -33.87 21.96 40.57
C ALA A 367 -33.48 23.22 41.33
N ILE A 368 -34.22 24.33 41.11
CA ILE A 368 -33.99 25.61 41.79
C ILE A 368 -35.11 25.84 42.80
N GLY A 369 -34.76 26.09 44.06
CA GLY A 369 -35.70 26.35 45.15
C GLY A 369 -35.40 27.66 45.87
N ASN A 370 -36.37 28.15 46.66
CA ASN A 370 -36.23 29.30 47.56
C ASN A 370 -35.87 30.66 46.94
N ALA A 371 -36.00 30.83 45.62
CA ALA A 371 -35.90 32.13 45.00
C ALA A 371 -37.02 33.06 45.51
N LYS A 372 -36.66 34.23 46.04
CA LYS A 372 -37.62 35.24 46.51
C LYS A 372 -38.13 36.06 45.33
N PHE A 373 -39.43 36.02 45.05
CA PHE A 373 -40.03 36.77 43.93
C PHE A 373 -40.90 37.96 44.35
N ASN A 374 -41.14 38.14 45.65
CA ASN A 374 -42.14 39.08 46.18
C ASN A 374 -41.55 40.39 46.75
N TYR A 375 -40.62 41.00 46.03
CA TYR A 375 -40.04 42.29 46.40
C TYR A 375 -41.06 43.42 46.40
N GLN A 376 -40.96 44.32 47.37
CA GLN A 376 -41.80 45.51 47.49
C GLN A 376 -41.08 46.73 46.89
N PRO A 377 -41.82 47.76 46.46
CA PRO A 377 -41.21 49.03 46.04
C PRO A 377 -40.29 49.59 47.13
N GLY A 378 -39.04 49.86 46.76
CA GLY A 378 -37.97 50.33 47.65
C GLY A 378 -37.01 49.25 48.15
N ASP A 379 -37.32 47.97 47.97
CA ASP A 379 -36.41 46.87 48.29
C ASP A 379 -35.16 46.90 47.39
N VAL A 380 -34.03 46.45 47.93
CA VAL A 380 -32.76 46.30 47.19
C VAL A 380 -32.65 44.84 46.69
N PRO A 381 -32.22 44.60 45.43
CA PRO A 381 -31.94 43.24 44.95
C PRO A 381 -30.90 42.52 45.82
N GLN A 382 -31.12 41.22 46.06
CA GLN A 382 -30.24 40.38 46.88
C GLN A 382 -30.17 38.97 46.29
N ALA A 383 -29.01 38.33 46.41
CA ALA A 383 -28.83 36.93 46.06
C ALA A 383 -29.50 36.07 47.13
N THR A 384 -30.32 35.10 46.70
CA THR A 384 -31.09 34.22 47.60
C THR A 384 -31.05 32.76 47.20
N ALA A 385 -30.58 32.44 45.99
CA ALA A 385 -30.43 31.07 45.53
C ALA A 385 -29.23 30.40 46.20
N TRP A 386 -29.34 29.10 46.45
CA TRP A 386 -28.26 28.28 47.00
C TRP A 386 -28.33 26.88 46.40
N VAL A 387 -27.15 26.26 46.23
CA VAL A 387 -27.04 24.86 45.79
C VAL A 387 -27.31 23.96 46.98
N SER A 388 -28.18 22.97 46.81
CA SER A 388 -28.51 22.02 47.88
C SER A 388 -27.27 21.25 48.36
N GLU A 389 -27.22 20.87 49.64
CA GLU A 389 -26.05 20.16 50.20
C GLU A 389 -25.69 18.87 49.43
N VAL A 390 -26.69 18.20 48.84
CA VAL A 390 -26.50 16.97 48.06
C VAL A 390 -25.82 17.19 46.69
N ASP A 391 -25.74 18.45 46.26
CA ASP A 391 -25.17 18.85 44.97
C ASP A 391 -24.06 19.91 45.11
N ALA A 392 -23.69 20.28 46.34
CA ALA A 392 -22.69 21.31 46.61
C ALA A 392 -21.27 20.96 46.10
N ASP A 393 -20.99 19.68 45.86
CA ASP A 393 -19.75 19.19 45.24
C ASP A 393 -19.86 19.05 43.72
N LYS A 394 -21.05 19.21 43.14
CA LYS A 394 -21.33 19.03 41.71
C LYS A 394 -21.55 20.34 40.97
N TYR A 395 -22.17 21.32 41.61
CA TYR A 395 -22.59 22.57 40.97
C TYR A 395 -22.25 23.78 41.83
N GLU A 396 -21.98 24.90 41.16
CA GLU A 396 -21.88 26.22 41.75
C GLU A 396 -22.86 27.18 41.05
N ILE A 397 -23.38 28.17 41.77
CA ILE A 397 -24.17 29.25 41.15
C ILE A 397 -23.18 30.30 40.66
N ALA A 398 -23.12 30.51 39.34
CA ALA A 398 -22.25 31.52 38.75
C ALA A 398 -22.70 32.93 39.16
N TYR A 399 -23.99 33.26 38.97
CA TYR A 399 -24.62 34.49 39.47
C TYR A 399 -26.15 34.44 39.37
N GLU A 400 -26.83 35.29 40.15
CA GLU A 400 -28.25 35.65 40.00
C GLU A 400 -28.37 36.98 39.26
N CYS A 401 -29.38 37.09 38.39
CA CYS A 401 -29.64 38.31 37.61
C CYS A 401 -31.09 38.78 37.72
N TRP A 402 -31.27 40.08 37.90
CA TRP A 402 -32.56 40.77 37.77
C TRP A 402 -32.48 41.77 36.64
N GLN A 403 -33.41 41.71 35.68
CA GLN A 403 -33.47 42.64 34.55
C GLN A 403 -34.80 43.38 34.52
N GLN A 404 -34.74 44.71 34.44
CA GLN A 404 -35.91 45.58 34.28
C GLN A 404 -36.18 45.79 32.80
N PHE A 405 -37.45 45.69 32.41
CA PHE A 405 -37.88 45.84 31.02
C PHE A 405 -38.81 47.02 30.82
N GLU A 406 -38.60 47.76 29.73
CA GLU A 406 -39.52 48.75 29.20
C GLU A 406 -39.73 48.49 27.71
N ASN A 407 -40.99 48.45 27.25
CA ASN A 407 -41.34 48.11 25.87
C ASN A 407 -40.68 46.82 25.34
N ASN A 408 -40.51 45.82 26.22
CA ASN A 408 -39.90 44.53 25.92
C ASN A 408 -38.38 44.55 25.65
N GLU A 409 -37.71 45.66 25.97
CA GLU A 409 -36.24 45.78 25.93
C GLU A 409 -35.67 45.95 27.36
N PRO A 410 -34.50 45.35 27.68
CA PRO A 410 -33.89 45.49 28.99
C PRO A 410 -33.28 46.88 29.15
N VAL A 411 -33.63 47.57 30.22
CA VAL A 411 -33.19 48.96 30.49
C VAL A 411 -32.28 49.09 31.72
N ALA A 412 -32.28 48.10 32.61
CA ALA A 412 -31.40 48.03 33.76
C ALA A 412 -31.21 46.58 34.22
N ALA A 413 -30.10 46.27 34.87
CA ALA A 413 -29.83 44.93 35.41
C ALA A 413 -29.12 44.96 36.77
N TRP A 414 -29.26 43.91 37.55
CA TRP A 414 -28.46 43.66 38.75
C TRP A 414 -27.91 42.23 38.70
N TYR A 415 -26.67 42.05 39.13
CA TYR A 415 -25.96 40.76 39.14
C TYR A 415 -25.35 40.51 40.52
N SER A 416 -25.48 39.30 41.05
CA SER A 416 -25.02 38.97 42.41
C SER A 416 -23.51 38.90 42.57
N ASP A 417 -22.79 38.60 41.49
CA ASP A 417 -21.33 38.43 41.49
C ASP A 417 -20.56 39.76 41.35
N ASN A 418 -21.30 40.88 41.18
CA ASN A 418 -20.74 42.19 40.85
C ASN A 418 -19.81 42.17 39.61
N GLY A 419 -19.99 41.18 38.72
CA GLY A 419 -19.23 41.01 37.49
C GLY A 419 -19.65 41.99 36.40
N SER A 420 -18.81 42.14 35.38
CA SER A 420 -19.10 43.01 34.23
C SER A 420 -19.93 42.27 33.18
N HIS A 421 -21.25 42.30 33.31
CA HIS A 421 -22.20 41.56 32.44
C HIS A 421 -22.89 42.43 31.37
N GLY A 422 -22.26 43.55 30.98
CA GLY A 422 -22.76 44.45 29.94
C GLY A 422 -22.80 45.92 30.38
N SER A 423 -23.45 46.76 29.58
CA SER A 423 -23.48 48.23 29.76
C SER A 423 -24.79 48.77 30.35
N LEU A 424 -25.71 47.90 30.79
CA LEU A 424 -26.97 48.32 31.38
C LEU A 424 -26.75 49.01 32.74
N PRO A 425 -27.48 50.10 33.03
CA PRO A 425 -27.51 50.70 34.36
C PRO A 425 -27.86 49.69 35.46
N THR A 426 -27.27 49.87 36.65
CA THR A 426 -27.50 48.95 37.78
C THR A 426 -28.82 49.25 38.50
N ILE A 427 -29.61 48.21 38.77
CA ILE A 427 -30.81 48.34 39.61
C ILE A 427 -30.40 48.50 41.08
N ALA A 428 -30.58 49.69 41.63
CA ALA A 428 -30.29 49.97 43.04
C ALA A 428 -31.45 49.65 43.98
N LYS A 429 -32.70 49.79 43.51
CA LYS A 429 -33.94 49.48 44.23
C LYS A 429 -35.05 49.09 43.24
N PHE A 430 -35.99 48.28 43.68
CA PHE A 430 -37.19 47.97 42.89
C PHE A 430 -38.19 49.12 42.95
N GLU A 431 -38.78 49.46 41.81
CA GLU A 431 -39.76 50.54 41.68
C GLU A 431 -41.17 49.98 41.42
N SER A 432 -42.20 50.70 41.90
CA SER A 432 -43.60 50.29 41.69
C SER A 432 -43.99 50.36 40.21
N GLY A 433 -44.63 49.30 39.71
CA GLY A 433 -45.21 49.28 38.35
C GLY A 433 -44.25 48.93 37.21
N LYS A 434 -43.03 48.44 37.51
CA LYS A 434 -42.06 47.97 36.51
C LYS A 434 -42.16 46.45 36.29
N ASN A 435 -41.89 46.00 35.07
CA ASN A 435 -41.82 44.57 34.73
C ASN A 435 -40.38 44.05 34.92
N MET A 436 -40.23 42.92 35.60
CA MET A 436 -38.95 42.29 35.91
C MET A 436 -38.87 40.88 35.32
N TYR A 437 -37.71 40.52 34.77
CA TYR A 437 -37.36 39.16 34.36
C TYR A 437 -36.14 38.66 35.13
N ILE A 438 -36.10 37.35 35.34
CA ILE A 438 -35.06 36.65 36.10
C ILE A 438 -34.49 35.54 35.23
N PRO A 439 -33.43 35.82 34.47
CA PRO A 439 -32.61 34.77 33.90
C PRO A 439 -31.71 34.19 35.00
N LEU A 440 -31.75 32.87 35.19
CA LEU A 440 -30.83 32.13 36.05
C LEU A 440 -29.78 31.48 35.15
N CYS A 441 -28.49 31.71 35.46
CA CYS A 441 -27.35 31.19 34.71
C CYS A 441 -26.48 30.30 35.59
#